data_AF-L1MCU1-F1
#
_entry.id   AF-L1MCU1-F1
#
_cell.length_a   1.000
_cell.length_b   1.000
_cell.length_c   1.000
_cell.angle_alpha   90.00
_cell.angle_beta   90.00
_cell.angle_gamma   90.00
#
_symmetry.space_group_name_H-M   'P 1'
#
loop_
_entity.id
_entity.type
_entity.pdbx_description
1 polymer ?
#
loop_
_entity_poly.entity_id
_entity_poly.type
_entity_poly.pdbx_seq_one_letter_code
_entity_poly.pdbx_strand_id
1 'polypeptide(L)'
;MRQKKIDIRYIATDLSSAFISSVHKNCPNAVHVFDHLHVVKLMNEKLDDIRKKDINKRKVLKGTRKLLLRNGADIFDKEYQTSLDKALDMNKPLSQAYYLKEQLREI
;
A
#
# COMPACT_ATOMS: atom_id res chain seq x y z
N MET A 1 7.58 -32.13 -28.08
CA MET A 1 7.72 -30.66 -28.19
C MET A 1 9.15 -30.27 -27.83
N ARG A 2 9.89 -29.60 -28.71
CA ARG A 2 11.23 -29.06 -28.38
C ARG A 2 11.05 -27.92 -27.37
N GLN A 3 11.48 -28.11 -26.13
CA GLN A 3 11.64 -27.00 -25.18
C GLN A 3 12.68 -26.04 -25.75
N LYS A 4 12.25 -24.84 -26.14
CA LYS A 4 13.19 -23.75 -26.40
C LYS A 4 13.89 -23.45 -25.07
N LYS A 5 15.23 -23.44 -25.07
CA LYS A 5 16.04 -22.90 -23.96
C LYS A 5 15.81 -21.39 -23.93
N ILE A 6 14.75 -20.97 -23.28
CA ILE A 6 14.45 -19.56 -23.02
C ILE A 6 14.88 -19.30 -21.57
N ASP A 7 15.82 -18.38 -21.40
CA ASP A 7 16.24 -17.90 -20.09
C ASP A 7 15.35 -16.73 -19.69
N ILE A 8 14.48 -16.96 -18.71
CA ILE A 8 13.55 -15.95 -18.20
C ILE A 8 14.26 -15.18 -17.10
N ARG A 9 14.55 -13.90 -17.36
CA ARG A 9 15.28 -13.03 -16.42
C ARG A 9 14.39 -12.27 -15.45
N TYR A 10 13.18 -11.91 -15.87
CA TYR A 10 12.24 -11.10 -15.09
C TYR A 10 10.83 -11.66 -15.23
N ILE A 11 10.09 -11.71 -14.13
CA ILE A 11 8.68 -12.12 -14.09
C ILE A 11 7.93 -11.09 -13.26
N ALA A 12 6.89 -10.49 -13.83
CA ALA A 12 6.01 -9.57 -13.12
C ALA A 12 4.66 -10.25 -12.86
N THR A 13 4.23 -10.36 -11.59
CA THR A 13 2.90 -10.89 -11.24
C THR A 13 2.25 -10.12 -10.10
N ASP A 14 0.97 -10.40 -9.88
CA ASP A 14 0.29 -10.08 -8.62
C ASP A 14 0.89 -10.88 -7.44
N LEU A 15 0.56 -10.45 -6.22
CA LEU A 15 0.98 -10.97 -4.91
C LEU A 15 0.26 -12.27 -4.50
N SER A 16 -0.48 -12.92 -5.40
CA SER A 16 -1.13 -14.20 -5.09
C SER A 16 -0.10 -15.28 -4.75
N SER A 17 -0.36 -16.03 -3.68
CA SER A 17 0.47 -17.16 -3.24
C SER A 17 0.67 -18.21 -4.35
N ALA A 18 -0.33 -18.39 -5.22
CA ALA A 18 -0.24 -19.30 -6.35
C ALA A 18 0.81 -18.85 -7.38
N PHE A 19 0.88 -17.55 -7.69
CA PHE A 19 1.87 -17.01 -8.61
C PHE A 19 3.27 -17.06 -8.02
N ILE A 20 3.43 -16.64 -6.76
CA ILE A 20 4.71 -16.70 -6.04
C ILE A 20 5.26 -18.13 -6.03
N SER A 21 4.41 -19.12 -5.68
CA SER A 21 4.79 -20.53 -5.67
C SER A 21 5.19 -21.04 -7.07
N SER A 22 4.44 -20.66 -8.10
CA SER A 22 4.75 -21.04 -9.48
C SER A 22 6.07 -20.45 -9.98
N VAL A 23 6.33 -19.18 -9.71
CA VAL A 23 7.58 -18.51 -10.11
C VAL A 23 8.78 -19.12 -9.40
N HIS A 24 8.68 -19.32 -8.09
CA HIS A 24 9.76 -19.93 -7.30
C HIS A 24 10.07 -21.37 -7.75
N LYS A 25 9.05 -22.13 -8.15
CA LYS A 25 9.21 -23.51 -8.63
C LYS A 25 9.79 -23.60 -10.05
N ASN A 26 9.35 -22.76 -10.97
CA ASN A 26 9.64 -22.91 -12.39
C ASN A 26 10.75 -21.98 -12.91
N CYS A 27 10.98 -20.85 -12.23
CA CYS A 27 11.93 -19.82 -12.64
C CYS A 27 12.70 -19.26 -11.44
N PRO A 28 13.43 -20.09 -10.67
CA PRO A 28 14.09 -19.69 -9.43
C PRO A 28 15.18 -18.62 -9.63
N ASN A 29 15.74 -18.52 -10.85
CA ASN A 29 16.77 -17.54 -11.19
C ASN A 29 16.21 -16.23 -11.75
N ALA A 30 14.89 -16.15 -11.99
CA ALA A 30 14.26 -14.94 -12.48
C ALA A 30 14.03 -13.95 -11.34
N VAL A 31 14.23 -12.66 -11.60
CA VAL A 31 13.83 -11.60 -10.68
C VAL A 31 12.31 -11.51 -10.69
N HIS A 32 11.69 -11.77 -9.54
CA HIS A 32 10.24 -11.65 -9.36
C HIS A 32 9.87 -10.22 -8.98
N VAL A 33 9.20 -9.52 -9.88
CA VAL A 33 8.70 -8.16 -9.70
C VAL A 33 7.22 -8.22 -9.35
N PHE A 34 6.80 -7.43 -8.35
CA PHE A 34 5.39 -7.30 -8.00
C PHE A 34 4.79 -6.05 -8.61
N ASP A 35 3.52 -6.16 -9.01
CA ASP A 35 2.75 -5.02 -9.50
C ASP A 35 2.56 -3.96 -8.40
N HIS A 36 2.97 -2.73 -8.71
CA HIS A 36 2.86 -1.55 -7.85
C HIS A 36 1.43 -1.32 -7.33
N LEU A 37 0.41 -1.50 -8.17
CA LEU A 37 -0.98 -1.26 -7.80
C LEU A 37 -1.45 -2.19 -6.67
N HIS A 38 -1.02 -3.45 -6.70
CA HIS A 38 -1.35 -4.44 -5.69
C HIS A 38 -0.62 -4.16 -4.37
N VAL A 39 0.63 -3.69 -4.44
CA VAL A 39 1.41 -3.27 -3.26
C VAL A 39 0.80 -2.03 -2.60
N VAL A 40 0.41 -1.01 -3.37
CA VAL A 40 -0.28 0.19 -2.87
C VAL A 40 -1.63 -0.15 -2.26
N LYS A 41 -2.40 -1.06 -2.88
CA LYS A 41 -3.67 -1.55 -2.33
C LYS A 41 -3.48 -2.20 -0.97
N LEU A 42 -2.48 -3.07 -0.81
CA LEU A 42 -2.17 -3.73 0.46
C LEU A 42 -1.82 -2.70 1.55
N MET A 43 -1.06 -1.66 1.20
CA MET A 43 -0.72 -0.59 2.13
C MET A 43 -1.97 0.20 2.58
N ASN A 44 -2.87 0.51 1.66
CA ASN A 44 -4.15 1.17 1.96
C ASN A 44 -5.04 0.34 2.88
N GLU A 45 -5.11 -0.97 2.67
CA GLU A 45 -5.83 -1.90 3.56
C GLU A 45 -5.22 -1.89 4.96
N LYS A 46 -3.87 -1.93 5.06
CA LYS A 46 -3.19 -1.90 6.35
C LYS A 46 -3.39 -0.57 7.10
N LEU A 47 -3.39 0.54 6.38
CA LEU A 47 -3.67 1.86 6.94
C LEU A 47 -5.09 1.94 7.52
N ASP A 48 -6.08 1.36 6.82
CA ASP A 48 -7.45 1.28 7.33
C ASP A 48 -7.56 0.41 8.59
N ASP A 49 -6.79 -0.67 8.68
CA ASP A 49 -6.74 -1.51 9.88
C ASP A 49 -6.12 -0.78 11.08
N ILE A 50 -5.03 -0.02 10.88
CA ILE A 50 -4.43 0.82 11.92
C ILE A 50 -5.45 1.85 12.42
N ARG A 51 -6.18 2.49 11.50
CA ARG A 51 -7.26 3.43 11.83
C ARG A 51 -8.38 2.75 12.65
N LYS A 52 -8.76 1.51 12.33
CA LYS A 52 -9.84 0.78 13.04
C LYS A 52 -9.46 0.38 14.46
N LYS A 53 -8.17 0.07 14.71
CA LYS A 53 -7.66 -0.37 16.01
C LYS A 53 -7.70 0.70 17.07
N ASP A 54 -7.63 1.99 16.71
CA ASP A 54 -7.62 3.09 17.67
C ASP A 54 -9.05 3.51 18.07
N ILE A 55 -9.73 2.65 18.85
CA ILE A 55 -11.15 2.75 19.24
C ILE A 55 -11.43 4.06 19.99
N ASN A 56 -10.50 4.51 20.83
CA ASN A 56 -10.66 5.68 21.70
C ASN A 56 -10.68 6.99 20.93
N LYS A 57 -10.13 7.03 19.70
CA LYS A 57 -10.09 8.22 18.83
C LYS A 57 -11.12 8.19 17.70
N ARG A 58 -12.02 7.19 17.70
CA ARG A 58 -13.03 6.98 16.65
C ARG A 58 -13.91 8.19 16.35
N LYS A 59 -14.19 9.06 17.33
CA LYS A 59 -15.02 10.27 17.10
C LYS A 59 -14.34 11.26 16.15
N VAL A 60 -13.02 11.47 16.29
CA VAL A 60 -12.25 12.39 15.44
C VAL A 60 -11.83 11.71 14.13
N LEU A 61 -11.62 10.39 14.16
CA LEU A 61 -11.29 9.60 12.98
C LEU A 61 -12.52 9.19 12.13
N LYS A 62 -13.72 9.65 12.50
CA LYS A 62 -14.96 9.42 11.74
C LYS A 62 -14.98 10.39 10.55
N GLY A 63 -14.95 9.86 9.33
CA GLY A 63 -14.91 10.66 8.10
C GLY A 63 -13.50 10.89 7.54
N THR A 64 -12.43 10.66 8.31
CA THR A 64 -11.04 10.84 7.85
C THR A 64 -10.53 9.69 6.98
N ARG A 65 -11.25 8.56 6.88
CA ARG A 65 -10.88 7.43 6.00
C ARG A 65 -10.60 7.90 4.57
N LYS A 66 -11.49 8.71 3.99
CA LYS A 66 -11.35 9.20 2.62
C LYS A 66 -10.15 10.14 2.49
N LEU A 67 -9.81 10.88 3.54
CA LEU A 67 -8.65 11.78 3.58
C LEU A 67 -7.33 10.99 3.66
N LEU A 68 -7.26 9.97 4.51
CA LEU A 68 -6.08 9.11 4.68
C LEU A 68 -5.78 8.28 3.41
N LEU A 69 -6.83 7.83 2.72
CA LEU A 69 -6.70 7.06 1.48
C LEU A 69 -6.44 7.95 0.26
N ARG A 70 -6.77 9.25 0.31
CA ARG A 70 -6.44 10.20 -0.75
C ARG A 70 -4.94 10.47 -0.80
N ASN A 71 -4.47 10.86 -1.97
CA ASN A 71 -3.12 11.36 -2.15
C ASN A 71 -2.98 12.72 -1.48
N GLY A 72 -1.91 12.96 -0.73
CA GLY A 72 -1.69 14.26 -0.09
C GLY A 72 -1.68 15.42 -1.09
N ALA A 73 -1.12 15.18 -2.28
CA ALA A 73 -1.09 16.14 -3.38
C ALA A 73 -2.50 16.52 -3.92
N ASP A 74 -3.49 15.65 -3.76
CA ASP A 74 -4.86 15.88 -4.23
C ASP A 74 -5.74 16.59 -3.16
N ILE A 75 -5.17 16.96 -2.01
CA ILE A 75 -5.85 17.67 -0.92
C ILE A 75 -5.55 19.16 -1.01
N PHE A 76 -6.34 19.86 -1.82
CA PHE A 76 -6.21 21.31 -2.05
C PHE A 76 -6.97 22.17 -1.04
N ASP A 77 -7.91 21.58 -0.30
CA ASP A 77 -8.74 22.29 0.66
C ASP A 77 -8.05 22.43 2.01
N LYS A 78 -7.91 23.65 2.51
CA LYS A 78 -7.29 23.97 3.81
C LYS A 78 -8.04 23.33 4.98
N GLU A 79 -9.36 23.18 4.90
CA GLU A 79 -10.14 22.53 5.95
C GLU A 79 -9.83 21.03 6.02
N TYR A 80 -9.65 20.38 4.86
CA TYR A 80 -9.26 18.98 4.79
C TYR A 80 -7.81 18.76 5.23
N GLN A 81 -6.89 19.67 4.88
CA GLN A 81 -5.50 19.62 5.38
C GLN A 81 -5.47 19.71 6.92
N THR A 82 -6.17 20.69 7.49
CA THR A 82 -6.23 20.87 8.95
C THR A 82 -6.83 19.65 9.66
N SER A 83 -7.85 19.02 9.05
CA SER A 83 -8.46 17.79 9.57
C SER A 83 -7.53 16.58 9.49
N LEU A 84 -6.74 16.48 8.41
CA LEU A 84 -5.71 15.46 8.26
C LEU A 84 -4.61 15.63 9.30
N ASP A 85 -4.07 16.84 9.47
CA ASP A 85 -3.00 17.12 10.43
C ASP A 85 -3.42 16.77 11.86
N LYS A 86 -4.64 17.13 12.25
CA LYS A 86 -5.22 16.73 13.54
C LYS A 86 -5.28 15.21 13.68
N ALA A 87 -5.66 14.48 12.63
CA ALA A 87 -5.73 13.03 12.67
C ALA A 87 -4.34 12.37 12.78
N LEU A 88 -3.32 12.95 12.13
CA LEU A 88 -1.94 12.47 12.18
C LEU A 88 -1.29 12.75 13.55
N ASP A 89 -1.47 13.97 14.08
CA ASP A 89 -0.92 14.38 15.39
C ASP A 89 -1.50 13.54 16.53
N MET A 90 -2.79 13.23 16.46
CA MET A 90 -3.46 12.42 17.47
C MET A 90 -3.04 10.94 17.45
N ASN A 91 -2.47 10.41 16.37
CA ASN A 91 -2.16 8.99 16.25
C ASN A 91 -0.83 8.76 15.53
N LYS A 92 0.24 8.69 16.33
CA LYS A 92 1.62 8.44 15.84
C LYS A 92 1.73 7.18 14.96
N PRO A 93 1.19 6.01 15.33
CA PRO A 93 1.14 4.85 14.42
C PRO A 93 0.45 5.11 13.08
N LEU A 94 -0.66 5.86 13.09
CA LEU A 94 -1.39 6.23 11.87
C LEU A 94 -0.59 7.22 11.02
N SER A 95 0.07 8.19 11.66
CA SER A 95 0.95 9.16 11.01
C SER A 95 2.12 8.47 10.29
N GLN A 96 2.82 7.58 10.98
CA GLN A 96 3.90 6.80 10.38
C GLN A 96 3.42 5.98 9.18
N ALA A 97 2.28 5.30 9.31
CA ALA A 97 1.72 4.52 8.21
C ALA A 97 1.28 5.40 7.02
N TYR A 98 0.76 6.61 7.27
CA TYR A 98 0.40 7.55 6.22
C TYR A 98 1.63 8.02 5.44
N TYR A 99 2.71 8.43 6.11
CA TYR A 99 3.93 8.85 5.42
C TYR A 99 4.60 7.71 4.65
N LEU A 100 4.62 6.49 5.19
CA LEU A 100 5.12 5.32 4.47
C LEU A 100 4.32 5.05 3.19
N LYS A 101 3.00 5.24 3.23
CA LYS A 101 2.13 5.11 2.05
C LYS A 101 2.47 6.17 1.00
N GLU A 102 2.67 7.43 1.40
CA GLU A 102 3.03 8.49 0.46
C GLU A 102 4.42 8.27 -0.16
N GLN A 103 5.40 7.81 0.64
CA GLN A 103 6.73 7.44 0.12
C GLN A 103 6.66 6.27 -0.87
N LEU A 104 5.87 5.23 -0.56
CA LEU A 104 5.69 4.08 -1.44
C LEU A 104 5.05 4.45 -2.78
N ARG A 105 4.24 5.51 -2.82
CA ARG A 105 3.64 6.01 -4.07
C ARG A 105 4.68 6.70 -4.97
N GLU A 106 5.72 7.30 -4.38
CA GLU A 106 6.75 8.04 -5.11
C GLU A 106 7.83 7.14 -5.74
N ILE A 107 7.82 5.84 -5.41
CA ILE A 107 8.66 4.79 -6.00
C ILE A 107 7.96 4.21 -7.23
#